data_AF-V1CR80-F1
#
_entry.id   AF-V1CR80-F1
#
_cell.length_a   1.000
_cell.length_b   1.000
_cell.length_c   1.000
_cell.angle_alpha   90.00
_cell.angle_beta   90.00
_cell.angle_gamma   90.00
#
_symmetry.space_group_name_H-M   'P 1'
#
loop_
_entity.id
_entity.type
_entity.pdbx_description
1 polymer ?
#
loop_
_entity_poly.entity_id
_entity_poly.type
_entity_poly.pdbx_seq_one_letter_code
_entity_poly.pdbx_strand_id
1 'polypeptide(L)'
;MSENVIIDLKQSLIELIEYLRNENIIGSVRIGDLDSQTFNDLVILLRDILKEKYPKTKLKRTMKSIHYANGFEDLSLKQSAFLLDEIEQYLSVNKFLDHDKSVEYFNNSITVDGFEVKPENLVLAMIQSLLRCEKQFS
;
A
#
# COMPACT_ATOMS: atom_id res chain seq x y z
N MET A 1 -7.70 -19.55 9.51
CA MET A 1 -7.22 -19.23 8.14
C MET A 1 -6.99 -17.74 7.92
N SER A 2 -7.64 -16.82 8.67
CA SER A 2 -7.43 -15.37 8.56
C SER A 2 -6.11 -14.85 9.17
N GLU A 3 -5.62 -15.47 10.24
CA GLU A 3 -4.45 -14.99 10.98
C GLU A 3 -3.16 -14.96 10.14
N ASN A 4 -2.95 -15.98 9.30
CA ASN A 4 -1.80 -16.03 8.38
C ASN A 4 -1.83 -14.90 7.35
N VAL A 5 -3.00 -14.56 6.82
CA VAL A 5 -3.12 -13.50 5.80
C VAL A 5 -2.87 -12.12 6.41
N ILE A 6 -3.28 -11.88 7.66
CA ILE A 6 -2.97 -10.63 8.37
C ILE A 6 -1.46 -10.52 8.64
N ILE A 7 -0.79 -11.62 8.96
CA ILE A 7 0.68 -11.66 9.09
C ILE A 7 1.34 -11.32 7.74
N ASP A 8 0.85 -11.90 6.64
CA ASP A 8 1.37 -11.62 5.30
C ASP A 8 1.19 -10.16 4.87
N LEU A 9 0.03 -9.56 5.19
CA LEU A 9 -0.26 -8.13 4.97
C LEU A 9 0.69 -7.23 5.75
N LYS A 10 0.89 -7.51 7.04
CA LYS A 10 1.81 -6.77 7.89
C LYS A 10 3.23 -6.87 7.36
N GLN A 11 3.70 -8.08 7.05
CA GLN A 11 5.06 -8.30 6.57
C GLN A 11 5.30 -7.58 5.23
N SER A 12 4.36 -7.67 4.29
CA SER A 12 4.45 -6.98 3.00
C SER A 12 4.49 -5.46 3.17
N LEU A 13 3.75 -4.91 4.14
CA LEU A 13 3.78 -3.48 4.42
C LEU A 13 5.09 -3.03 5.08
N ILE A 14 5.66 -3.85 5.97
CA ILE A 14 6.99 -3.59 6.54
C ILE A 14 8.04 -3.56 5.42
N GLU A 15 8.01 -4.52 4.50
CA GLU A 15 8.89 -4.54 3.33
C GLU A 15 8.73 -3.27 2.48
N LEU A 16 7.50 -2.79 2.27
CA LEU A 16 7.24 -1.53 1.57
C LEU A 16 7.88 -0.33 2.30
N ILE A 17 7.70 -0.24 3.62
CA ILE A 17 8.30 0.83 4.43
C ILE A 17 9.83 0.79 4.34
N GLU A 18 10.42 -0.40 4.44
CA GLU A 18 11.87 -0.58 4.32
C GLU A 18 12.39 -0.19 2.93
N TYR A 19 11.69 -0.61 1.87
CA TYR A 19 12.00 -0.21 0.50
C TYR A 19 12.00 1.31 0.35
N LEU A 20 10.91 1.98 0.76
CA LEU A 20 10.79 3.44 0.66
C LEU A 20 11.85 4.16 1.51
N ARG A 21 12.27 3.57 2.63
CA ARG A 21 13.36 4.09 3.44
C ARG A 21 14.70 3.94 2.73
N ASN A 22 14.99 2.78 2.15
CA ASN A 22 16.24 2.50 1.44
C ASN A 22 16.41 3.40 0.20
N GLU A 23 15.31 3.70 -0.49
CA GLU A 23 15.27 4.64 -1.61
C GLU A 23 15.25 6.11 -1.16
N ASN A 24 15.38 6.40 0.14
CA ASN A 24 15.34 7.75 0.74
C ASN A 24 14.02 8.53 0.46
N ILE A 25 12.95 7.82 0.08
CA ILE A 25 11.62 8.38 -0.16
C ILE A 25 10.97 8.77 1.17
N ILE A 26 11.17 8.01 2.25
CA ILE A 26 10.70 8.39 3.60
C ILE A 26 11.85 8.66 4.57
N GLY A 27 11.55 9.18 5.75
CA GLY A 27 12.54 9.45 6.80
C GLY A 27 12.96 8.18 7.56
N SER A 28 13.85 8.33 8.55
CA SER A 28 14.25 7.21 9.40
C SER A 28 13.11 6.76 10.32
N VAL A 29 12.59 5.56 10.08
CA VAL A 29 11.71 4.83 11.01
C VAL A 29 12.53 3.73 11.67
N ARG A 30 12.41 3.54 12.99
CA ARG A 30 13.14 2.46 13.69
C ARG A 30 12.44 1.13 13.47
N ILE A 31 13.20 0.10 13.12
CA ILE A 31 12.68 -1.24 12.81
C ILE A 31 11.93 -1.86 14.00
N GLY A 32 12.47 -1.71 15.22
CA GLY A 32 11.82 -2.19 16.44
C GLY A 32 10.47 -1.53 16.74
N ASP A 33 10.19 -0.36 16.16
CA ASP A 33 8.90 0.30 16.30
C ASP A 33 7.85 -0.33 15.34
N LEU A 34 8.27 -1.00 14.25
CA LEU A 34 7.37 -1.59 13.25
C LEU A 34 6.82 -2.96 13.68
N ASP A 35 7.66 -3.82 14.25
CA ASP A 35 7.28 -5.20 14.61
C ASP A 35 6.23 -5.27 15.72
N SER A 36 6.15 -4.25 16.58
CA SER A 36 5.12 -4.19 17.64
C SER A 36 3.77 -3.67 17.15
N GLN A 37 3.69 -3.06 15.95
CA GLN A 37 2.48 -2.41 15.44
C GLN A 37 1.55 -3.40 14.73
N THR A 38 0.26 -3.07 14.70
CA THR A 38 -0.71 -3.80 13.86
C THR A 38 -0.58 -3.37 12.40
N PHE A 39 -1.14 -4.16 11.48
CA PHE A 39 -1.19 -3.79 10.07
C PHE A 39 -1.81 -2.40 9.85
N ASN A 40 -2.95 -2.11 10.50
CA ASN A 40 -3.65 -0.84 10.33
C ASN A 40 -2.83 0.35 10.85
N ASP A 41 -2.16 0.18 11.99
CA ASP A 41 -1.30 1.23 12.57
C ASP A 41 -0.13 1.55 11.63
N LEU A 42 0.48 0.52 11.01
CA LEU A 42 1.54 0.69 10.02
C LEU A 42 1.07 1.43 8.76
N VAL A 43 -0.16 1.18 8.30
CA VAL A 43 -0.73 1.90 7.14
C VAL A 43 -0.89 3.38 7.47
N ILE A 44 -1.43 3.69 8.66
CA ILE A 44 -1.60 5.07 9.14
C ILE A 44 -0.23 5.74 9.26
N LEU A 45 0.74 5.06 9.88
CA LEU A 45 2.10 5.55 10.06
C LEU A 45 2.75 5.92 8.72
N LEU A 46 2.70 5.02 7.73
CA LEU A 46 3.29 5.27 6.42
C LEU A 46 2.62 6.47 5.72
N ARG A 47 1.28 6.54 5.77
CA ARG A 47 0.52 7.67 5.22
C ARG A 47 0.96 8.98 5.86
N ASP A 48 1.05 9.02 7.19
CA ASP A 48 1.39 10.24 7.94
C ASP A 48 2.82 10.69 7.66
N ILE A 49 3.79 9.75 7.57
CA ILE A 49 5.18 10.07 7.18
C ILE A 49 5.24 10.70 5.79
N LEU A 50 4.51 10.14 4.81
CA LEU A 50 4.47 10.69 3.45
C LEU A 50 3.82 12.08 3.42
N LYS A 51 2.74 12.26 4.18
CA LYS A 51 2.06 13.56 4.31
C LYS A 51 2.96 14.62 4.94
N GLU A 52 3.70 14.28 5.98
CA GLU A 52 4.64 15.20 6.64
C GLU A 52 5.83 15.54 5.75
N LYS A 53 6.37 14.56 5.03
CA LYS A 53 7.52 14.77 4.13
C LYS A 53 7.15 15.49 2.85
N TYR A 54 5.95 15.25 2.32
CA TYR A 54 5.46 15.83 1.07
C TYR A 54 4.14 16.60 1.25
N PRO A 55 4.09 17.63 2.10
CA PRO A 55 2.85 18.32 2.49
C PRO A 55 2.21 19.14 1.36
N LYS A 56 2.97 19.39 0.29
CA LYS A 56 2.50 20.11 -0.91
C LYS A 56 1.86 19.18 -1.95
N THR A 57 1.89 17.87 -1.74
CA THR A 57 1.27 16.90 -2.65
C THR A 57 -0.23 17.14 -2.69
N LYS A 58 -0.76 17.40 -3.88
CA LYS A 58 -2.19 17.57 -4.08
C LYS A 58 -2.80 16.20 -4.38
N LEU A 59 -3.34 15.57 -3.35
CA LEU A 59 -4.12 14.35 -3.50
C LEU A 59 -5.40 14.66 -4.28
N LYS A 60 -5.73 13.81 -5.25
CA LYS A 60 -7.07 13.79 -5.82
C LYS A 60 -8.01 13.25 -4.75
N ARG A 61 -9.23 13.78 -4.65
CA ARG A 61 -10.23 13.18 -3.77
C ARG A 61 -10.36 11.71 -4.15
N THR A 62 -10.26 10.83 -3.17
CA THR A 62 -10.51 9.39 -3.29
C THR A 62 -11.97 9.19 -3.74
N MET A 63 -12.20 9.30 -5.05
CA MET A 63 -13.54 9.36 -5.63
C MET A 63 -14.06 7.95 -5.82
N LYS A 64 -14.62 7.29 -4.80
CA LYS A 64 -15.36 6.00 -4.97
C LYS A 64 -14.64 4.91 -5.80
N SER A 65 -13.35 5.07 -6.12
CA SER A 65 -12.65 4.43 -7.24
C SER A 65 -11.93 3.16 -6.83
N ILE A 66 -11.77 2.93 -5.52
CA ILE A 66 -11.43 1.62 -5.00
C ILE A 66 -12.68 0.75 -5.04
N HIS A 67 -13.13 0.42 -6.25
CA HIS A 67 -14.32 -0.38 -6.50
C HIS A 67 -14.26 -1.71 -5.75
N TYR A 68 -13.05 -2.27 -5.61
CA TYR A 68 -12.84 -3.53 -4.93
C TYR A 68 -13.03 -3.43 -3.40
N ALA A 69 -12.70 -2.29 -2.76
CA ALA A 69 -12.79 -2.13 -1.30
C ALA A 69 -14.19 -1.70 -0.82
N ASN A 70 -15.04 -1.18 -1.72
CA ASN A 70 -16.37 -0.72 -1.34
C ASN A 70 -17.24 -1.85 -0.76
N GLY A 71 -17.04 -3.09 -1.21
CA GLY A 71 -17.76 -4.27 -0.75
C GLY A 71 -17.19 -4.93 0.51
N PHE A 72 -16.13 -4.39 1.12
CA PHE A 72 -15.53 -4.99 2.31
C PHE A 72 -16.45 -4.84 3.52
N GLU A 73 -16.73 -5.96 4.20
CA GLU A 73 -17.47 -6.00 5.47
C GLU A 73 -16.60 -5.52 6.65
N ASP A 74 -15.31 -5.85 6.63
CA ASP A 74 -14.35 -5.35 7.62
C ASP A 74 -14.04 -3.86 7.36
N LEU A 75 -14.56 -3.01 8.24
CA LEU A 75 -14.38 -1.56 8.17
C LEU A 75 -12.91 -1.13 8.36
N SER A 76 -12.13 -1.86 9.15
CA SER A 76 -10.73 -1.53 9.41
C SER A 76 -9.90 -1.82 8.16
N LEU A 77 -10.09 -3.00 7.56
CA LEU A 77 -9.42 -3.36 6.31
C LEU A 77 -9.84 -2.44 5.16
N LYS A 78 -11.12 -2.05 5.12
CA LYS A 78 -11.63 -1.06 4.15
C LYS A 78 -10.96 0.30 4.30
N GLN A 79 -10.80 0.78 5.52
CA GLN A 79 -10.07 2.03 5.79
C GLN A 79 -8.60 1.93 5.39
N SER A 80 -7.95 0.81 5.70
CA SER A 80 -6.56 0.55 5.29
C SER A 80 -6.42 0.55 3.76
N ALA A 81 -7.37 -0.03 3.01
CA ALA A 81 -7.38 0.04 1.56
C ALA A 81 -7.50 1.49 1.03
N PHE A 82 -8.33 2.33 1.65
CA PHE A 82 -8.42 3.75 1.29
C PHE A 82 -7.14 4.53 1.59
N LEU A 83 -6.48 4.24 2.71
CA LEU A 83 -5.21 4.87 3.05
C LEU A 83 -4.06 4.40 2.13
N LEU A 84 -4.07 3.14 1.70
CA LEU A 84 -3.11 2.64 0.71
C LEU A 84 -3.26 3.35 -0.65
N ASP A 85 -4.47 3.75 -1.04
CA ASP A 85 -4.67 4.58 -2.25
C ASP A 85 -4.13 5.99 -2.06
N GLU A 86 -4.30 6.59 -0.87
CA GLU A 86 -3.63 7.86 -0.57
C GLU A 86 -2.09 7.72 -0.65
N ILE A 87 -1.54 6.62 -0.13
CA ILE A 87 -0.09 6.30 -0.21
C ILE A 87 0.34 6.16 -1.68
N GLU A 88 -0.40 5.42 -2.49
CA GLU A 88 -0.17 5.27 -3.93
C GLU A 88 -0.14 6.65 -4.62
N GLN A 89 -1.10 7.51 -4.32
CA GLN A 89 -1.12 8.88 -4.86
C GLN A 89 0.08 9.70 -4.43
N TYR A 90 0.54 9.61 -3.17
CA TYR A 90 1.77 10.27 -2.74
C TYR A 90 2.98 9.81 -3.55
N LEU A 91 3.12 8.49 -3.75
CA LEU A 91 4.23 7.93 -4.51
C LEU A 91 4.16 8.31 -5.99
N SER A 92 2.98 8.19 -6.61
CA SER A 92 2.76 8.48 -8.03
C SER A 92 2.89 9.97 -8.36
N VAL A 93 2.27 10.87 -7.57
CA VAL A 93 2.33 12.33 -7.82
C VAL A 93 3.75 12.87 -7.64
N ASN A 94 4.52 12.32 -6.69
CA ASN A 94 5.91 12.70 -6.49
C ASN A 94 6.89 11.92 -7.38
N LYS A 95 6.39 11.10 -8.33
CA LYS A 95 7.16 10.36 -9.34
C LYS A 95 8.09 9.27 -8.79
N PHE A 96 7.78 8.72 -7.63
CA PHE A 96 8.45 7.55 -7.06
C PHE A 96 7.86 6.23 -7.57
N LEU A 97 6.60 6.28 -8.00
CA LEU A 97 5.86 5.17 -8.57
C LEU A 97 5.29 5.56 -9.93
N ASP A 98 5.28 4.60 -10.85
CA ASP A 98 4.54 4.69 -12.11
C ASP A 98 3.15 4.09 -11.88
N HIS A 99 2.12 4.95 -11.88
CA HIS A 99 0.73 4.56 -11.62
C HIS A 99 0.25 3.47 -12.57
N ASP A 100 0.55 3.59 -13.87
CA ASP A 100 0.04 2.67 -14.88
C ASP A 100 0.63 1.27 -14.68
N LYS A 101 1.93 1.19 -14.33
CA LYS A 101 2.58 -0.08 -13.99
C LYS A 101 2.03 -0.70 -12.71
N SER A 102 1.75 0.12 -11.68
CA SER A 102 1.13 -0.37 -10.44
C SER A 102 -0.24 -0.98 -10.72
N VAL A 103 -1.07 -0.28 -11.50
CA VAL A 103 -2.41 -0.76 -11.90
C VAL A 103 -2.31 -2.02 -12.75
N GLU A 104 -1.38 -2.09 -13.70
CA GLU A 104 -1.12 -3.28 -14.51
C GLU A 104 -0.73 -4.48 -13.63
N TYR A 105 0.22 -4.30 -12.70
CA TYR A 105 0.64 -5.36 -11.79
C TYR A 105 -0.53 -5.85 -10.92
N PHE A 106 -1.30 -4.92 -10.36
CA PHE A 106 -2.47 -5.25 -9.55
C PHE A 106 -3.48 -6.10 -10.34
N ASN A 107 -3.87 -5.62 -11.54
CA ASN A 107 -4.82 -6.32 -12.40
C ASN A 107 -4.33 -7.70 -12.78
N ASN A 108 -3.08 -7.81 -13.24
CA ASN A 108 -2.48 -9.09 -13.58
C ASN A 108 -2.51 -10.06 -12.39
N SER A 109 -2.15 -9.57 -11.20
CA SER A 109 -2.12 -10.38 -9.97
C SER A 109 -3.49 -10.95 -9.60
N ILE A 110 -4.56 -10.18 -9.73
CA ILE A 110 -5.91 -10.60 -9.36
C ILE A 110 -6.61 -11.43 -10.44
N THR A 111 -6.09 -11.44 -11.68
CA THR A 111 -6.62 -12.20 -12.81
C THR A 111 -5.93 -13.55 -13.04
N VAL A 112 -4.91 -13.89 -12.25
CA VAL A 112 -4.25 -15.21 -12.32
C VAL A 112 -5.24 -16.32 -11.97
N ASP A 113 -5.19 -17.40 -12.74
CA ASP A 113 -6.00 -18.60 -12.49
C ASP A 113 -5.79 -19.12 -11.06
N GLY A 114 -6.89 -19.30 -10.33
CA GLY A 114 -6.87 -19.74 -8.94
C GLY A 114 -6.70 -18.61 -7.91
N PHE A 115 -6.67 -17.34 -8.33
CA PHE A 115 -6.72 -16.23 -7.39
C PHE A 115 -8.06 -16.21 -6.62
N GLU A 116 -7.97 -16.23 -5.29
CA GLU A 116 -9.15 -16.16 -4.44
C GLU A 116 -9.51 -14.69 -4.16
N VAL A 117 -10.64 -14.23 -4.71
CA VAL A 117 -11.13 -12.84 -4.58
C VAL A 117 -11.69 -12.61 -3.17
N LYS A 118 -10.78 -12.38 -2.22
CA LYS A 118 -11.06 -11.99 -0.83
C LYS A 118 -10.50 -10.60 -0.52
N PRO A 119 -11.11 -9.85 0.41
CA PRO A 119 -10.64 -8.52 0.78
C PRO A 119 -9.15 -8.47 1.11
N GLU A 120 -8.65 -9.40 1.90
CA GLU A 120 -7.26 -9.43 2.35
C GLU A 120 -6.29 -9.71 1.18
N ASN A 121 -6.65 -10.62 0.28
CA ASN A 121 -5.84 -10.93 -0.91
C ASN A 121 -5.77 -9.74 -1.87
N LEU A 122 -6.86 -8.98 -1.99
CA LEU A 122 -6.89 -7.74 -2.79
C LEU A 122 -5.99 -6.67 -2.17
N VAL A 123 -6.03 -6.49 -0.85
CA VAL A 123 -5.14 -5.56 -0.15
C VAL A 123 -3.68 -5.99 -0.28
N LEU A 124 -3.40 -7.29 -0.20
CA LEU A 124 -2.05 -7.83 -0.39
C LEU A 124 -1.52 -7.52 -1.80
N ALA A 125 -2.34 -7.78 -2.83
CA ALA A 125 -1.99 -7.46 -4.20
C ALA A 125 -1.70 -5.96 -4.40
N MET A 126 -2.45 -5.08 -3.71
CA MET A 126 -2.19 -3.64 -3.72
C MET A 126 -0.84 -3.29 -3.09
N ILE A 127 -0.51 -3.82 -1.91
CA ILE A 127 0.78 -3.55 -1.27
C ILE A 127 1.93 -4.01 -2.17
N GLN A 128 1.78 -5.19 -2.78
CA GLN A 128 2.77 -5.73 -3.71
C GLN A 128 2.91 -4.88 -4.98
N SER A 129 1.84 -4.27 -5.49
CA SER A 129 1.93 -3.37 -6.64
C SER A 129 2.70 -2.08 -6.30
N LEU A 130 2.61 -1.61 -5.06
CA LEU A 130 3.41 -0.48 -4.55
C LEU A 130 4.88 -0.85 -4.33
N LEU A 131 5.17 -2.09 -3.94
CA LEU A 131 6.54 -2.61 -3.81
C LEU A 131 7.23 -2.76 -5.17
N ARG A 132 6.49 -3.25 -6.17
CA ARG A 132 6.99 -3.52 -7.52
C ARG A 132 7.06 -2.26 -8.39
N CYS A 133 7.43 -1.14 -7.79
CA CYS A 133 7.92 0.05 -8.49
C CYS A 133 9.21 -0.32 -9.25
N GLU A 134 9.14 -1.01 -10.38
CA GLU A 134 10.33 -1.21 -11.19
C GLU A 134 10.85 0.14 -11.70
N LYS A 135 12.03 0.48 -11.17
CA LYS A 135 12.96 1.52 -11.60
C LYS A 135 12.68 2.00 -13.03
N GLN A 136 12.13 3.20 -13.19
CA GLN A 136 12.45 4.02 -14.36
C GLN A 136 13.79 4.74 -14.12
N PHE A 137 14.88 3.98 -13.93
CA PHE A 137 16.23 4.50 -14.10
C PHE A 137 17.14 3.36 -14.59
N SER A 138 17.25 3.27 -15.91
CA SER A 138 18.39 2.69 -16.63
C SER A 138 18.61 3.57 -17.86
#